data_AF-A0A1E4TXB5-F1
#
_entry.id   AF-A0A1E4TXB5-F1
#
_cell.length_a   1.000
_cell.length_b   1.000
_cell.length_c   1.000
_cell.angle_alpha   90.00
_cell.angle_beta   90.00
_cell.angle_gamma   90.00
#
_symmetry.space_group_name_H-M   'P 1'
#
loop_
_entity.id
_entity.type
_entity.pdbx_description
1 polymer ?
#
loop_
_entity_poly.entity_id
_entity_poly.type
_entity_poly.pdbx_seq_one_letter_code
_entity_poly.pdbx_strand_id
1 'polypeptide(L)'
;MPIEATSDKSASKQENYSIDVCSNFPTKDQFQFILSAVKHNEKLRNPFQIAFPKWGKDLNQLSKSFNGENYDDILSRESGGVAGNSSEVVNKLIESGVYNPPLFVDWDNSLIAVDEKHLNEIIAKHTQT
;
A
#
# COMPACT_ATOMS: atom_id res chain seq x y z
N MET A 1 7.60 -36.19 -41.18
CA MET A 1 7.54 -35.06 -40.25
C MET A 1 7.34 -35.60 -38.84
N PRO A 2 8.34 -35.50 -37.96
CA PRO A 2 8.14 -35.41 -36.51
C PRO A 2 8.57 -34.04 -35.99
N ILE A 3 7.79 -33.50 -35.06
CA ILE A 3 7.93 -32.17 -34.47
C ILE A 3 9.02 -32.25 -33.40
N GLU A 4 10.13 -31.53 -33.58
CA GLU A 4 11.10 -31.27 -32.52
C GLU A 4 10.46 -30.33 -31.49
N ALA A 5 10.27 -30.83 -30.27
CA ALA A 5 9.93 -30.01 -29.12
C ALA A 5 11.17 -29.16 -28.76
N THR A 6 11.16 -27.88 -29.14
CA THR A 6 12.09 -26.91 -28.59
C THR A 6 11.74 -26.72 -27.12
N SER A 7 12.55 -27.34 -26.26
CA SER A 7 12.63 -27.04 -24.83
C SER A 7 13.08 -25.59 -24.68
N ASP A 8 12.14 -24.66 -24.69
CA ASP A 8 12.35 -23.30 -24.16
C ASP A 8 12.57 -23.42 -22.65
N LYS A 9 13.82 -23.71 -22.27
CA LYS A 9 14.35 -23.33 -20.97
C LYS A 9 14.55 -21.82 -20.99
N SER A 10 13.46 -21.08 -20.89
CA SER A 10 13.49 -19.74 -20.34
C SER A 10 14.00 -19.87 -18.91
N ALA A 11 15.31 -19.65 -18.73
CA ALA A 11 15.92 -19.56 -17.41
C ALA A 11 15.22 -18.42 -16.64
N SER A 12 14.32 -18.79 -15.74
CA SER A 12 13.53 -17.91 -14.89
C SER A 12 14.44 -17.22 -13.87
N LYS A 13 15.13 -16.16 -14.29
CA LYS A 13 15.70 -15.17 -13.37
C LYS A 13 14.58 -14.20 -12.95
N GLN A 14 13.66 -14.62 -12.09
CA GLN A 14 12.71 -13.67 -11.50
C GLN A 14 11.93 -14.24 -10.29
N GLU A 15 12.61 -14.65 -9.21
CA GLU A 15 11.91 -14.99 -7.95
C GLU A 15 12.66 -14.49 -6.70
N ASN A 16 12.98 -13.20 -6.63
CA ASN A 16 13.50 -12.60 -5.38
C ASN A 16 12.43 -11.78 -4.61
N TYR A 17 11.24 -11.58 -5.18
CA TYR A 17 10.16 -10.79 -4.57
C TYR A 17 8.82 -11.53 -4.70
N SER A 18 8.10 -11.64 -3.59
CA SER A 18 6.70 -12.08 -3.57
C SER A 18 5.79 -10.85 -3.47
N ILE A 19 4.73 -10.80 -4.26
CA ILE A 19 3.72 -9.74 -4.18
C ILE A 19 2.47 -10.34 -3.55
N ASP A 20 2.15 -9.91 -2.33
CA ASP A 20 0.93 -10.28 -1.65
C ASP A 20 -0.17 -9.26 -1.94
N VAL A 21 -1.18 -9.68 -2.70
CA VAL A 21 -2.33 -8.83 -3.04
C VAL A 21 -3.39 -8.93 -1.94
N CYS A 22 -3.80 -7.78 -1.39
CA CYS A 22 -4.84 -7.69 -0.39
C CYS A 22 -5.96 -6.76 -0.84
N SER A 23 -7.22 -7.17 -0.62
CA SER A 23 -8.42 -6.37 -0.90
C SER A 23 -8.98 -5.64 0.33
N ASN A 24 -8.36 -5.84 1.50
CA ASN A 24 -8.74 -5.19 2.74
C ASN A 24 -7.93 -3.91 2.94
N PHE A 25 -8.46 -3.02 3.76
CA PHE A 25 -7.73 -1.85 4.19
C PHE A 25 -6.56 -2.29 5.12
N PRO A 26 -5.48 -1.51 5.24
CA PRO A 26 -4.44 -1.83 6.22
C PRO A 26 -5.04 -1.96 7.64
N THR A 27 -4.54 -2.90 8.43
CA THR A 27 -4.83 -2.93 9.88
C THR A 27 -4.20 -1.72 10.58
N LYS A 28 -4.56 -1.49 11.85
CA LYS A 28 -3.95 -0.42 12.67
C LYS A 28 -2.42 -0.46 12.63
N ASP A 29 -1.82 -1.62 12.88
CA ASP A 29 -0.37 -1.77 12.97
C ASP A 29 0.30 -1.55 11.61
N GLN A 30 -0.30 -2.10 10.54
CA GLN A 30 0.14 -1.87 9.17
C GLN A 30 0.06 -0.39 8.78
N PHE A 31 -1.02 0.29 9.16
CA PHE A 31 -1.19 1.72 8.90
C PHE A 31 -0.20 2.57 9.70
N GLN A 32 0.05 2.21 10.96
CA GLN A 32 1.08 2.86 11.77
C GLN A 32 2.49 2.69 11.19
N PHE A 33 2.80 1.51 10.64
CA PHE A 33 4.04 1.29 9.90
C PHE A 33 4.14 2.24 8.70
N ILE A 34 3.09 2.32 7.88
CA ILE A 34 3.05 3.22 6.71
C ILE A 34 3.27 4.69 7.15
N LEU A 35 2.57 5.14 8.20
CA LEU A 35 2.75 6.50 8.73
C LEU A 35 4.18 6.74 9.23
N SER A 36 4.78 5.74 9.89
CA SER A 36 6.16 5.82 10.34
C SER A 36 7.13 5.94 9.16
N ALA A 37 6.97 5.11 8.13
CA ALA A 37 7.78 5.18 6.90
C ALA A 37 7.73 6.59 6.27
N VAL A 38 6.54 7.17 6.15
CA VAL A 38 6.34 8.50 5.58
C VAL A 38 6.94 9.62 6.44
N LYS A 39 6.96 9.47 7.76
CA LYS A 39 7.62 10.43 8.67
C LYS A 39 9.13 10.42 8.53
N HIS A 40 9.72 9.24 8.36
CA HIS A 40 11.18 9.09 8.29
C HIS A 40 11.74 9.33 6.88
N ASN A 41 10.90 9.27 5.85
CA ASN A 41 11.30 9.50 4.46
C ASN A 41 10.33 10.44 3.74
N GLU A 42 10.73 11.70 3.60
CA GLU A 42 9.89 12.74 2.98
C GLU A 42 9.49 12.42 1.54
N LYS A 43 10.29 11.61 0.81
CA LYS A 43 9.96 11.20 -0.57
C LYS A 43 8.67 10.37 -0.63
N LEU A 44 8.28 9.74 0.47
CA LEU A 44 7.07 8.94 0.56
C LEU A 44 5.82 9.78 0.84
N ARG A 45 5.95 11.09 1.15
CA ARG A 45 4.80 11.97 1.38
C ARG A 45 3.91 12.11 0.15
N ASN A 46 4.50 12.24 -1.03
CA ASN A 46 3.72 12.38 -2.26
C ASN A 46 2.95 11.09 -2.61
N PRO A 47 3.57 9.89 -2.66
CA PRO A 47 2.85 8.64 -2.77
C PRO A 47 1.75 8.48 -1.70
N PHE A 48 2.05 8.80 -0.44
CA PHE A 48 1.05 8.74 0.62
C PHE A 48 -0.14 9.67 0.37
N GLN A 49 0.11 10.90 -0.07
CA GLN A 49 -0.95 11.87 -0.37
C GLN A 49 -1.77 11.45 -1.59
N ILE A 50 -1.16 10.79 -2.58
CA ILE A 50 -1.89 10.24 -3.73
C ILE A 50 -2.80 9.08 -3.29
N ALA A 51 -2.30 8.18 -2.44
CA ALA A 51 -3.07 7.06 -1.91
C ALA A 51 -4.13 7.48 -0.90
N PHE A 52 -3.88 8.53 -0.10
CA PHE A 52 -4.78 9.03 0.92
C PHE A 52 -5.02 10.54 0.78
N PRO A 53 -5.79 11.01 -0.22
CA PRO A 53 -5.88 12.44 -0.54
C PRO A 53 -6.44 13.33 0.57
N LYS A 54 -7.38 12.82 1.37
CA LYS A 54 -7.92 13.56 2.53
C LYS A 54 -6.94 13.58 3.70
N TRP A 55 -6.37 12.44 4.03
CA TRP A 55 -5.51 12.27 5.20
C TRP A 55 -4.08 12.78 4.96
N GLY A 56 -3.61 12.79 3.72
CA GLY A 56 -2.29 13.25 3.33
C GLY A 56 -2.09 14.77 3.39
N LYS A 57 -3.17 15.56 3.56
CA LYS A 57 -3.09 17.03 3.65
C LYS A 57 -2.43 17.50 4.95
N ASP A 58 -2.63 16.80 6.06
CA ASP A 58 -2.01 17.11 7.34
C ASP A 58 -1.60 15.83 8.08
N LEU A 59 -0.40 15.34 7.74
CA LEU A 59 0.16 14.12 8.30
C LEU A 59 0.41 14.22 9.82
N ASN A 60 0.63 15.43 10.34
CA ASN A 60 0.87 15.67 11.76
C ASN A 60 -0.43 15.59 12.54
N GLN A 61 -1.51 16.18 12.02
CA GLN A 61 -2.85 16.03 12.59
C GLN A 61 -3.29 14.57 12.53
N LEU A 62 -3.13 13.92 11.37
CA LEU A 62 -3.46 12.51 11.20
C LEU A 62 -2.77 11.62 12.24
N SER A 63 -1.47 11.83 12.43
CA SER A 63 -0.68 11.09 13.43
C SER A 63 -1.17 11.31 14.86
N LYS A 64 -1.63 12.53 15.19
CA LYS A 64 -2.20 12.82 16.50
C LYS A 64 -3.55 12.15 16.67
N SER A 65 -4.40 12.18 15.64
CA SER A 65 -5.71 11.53 15.64
C SER A 65 -5.58 10.03 15.86
N PHE A 66 -4.67 9.33 15.17
CA PHE A 66 -4.47 7.89 15.35
C PHE A 66 -3.78 7.49 16.67
N ASN A 67 -3.18 8.45 17.38
CA ASN A 67 -2.64 8.23 18.73
C ASN A 67 -3.66 8.49 19.84
N GLY A 68 -4.71 9.28 19.56
CA GLY A 68 -5.72 9.70 20.54
C GLY A 68 -7.12 9.12 20.35
N GLU A 69 -7.53 8.85 19.10
CA GLU A 69 -8.78 8.17 18.74
C GLU A 69 -8.51 6.69 18.43
N ASN A 70 -9.52 5.83 18.62
CA ASN A 70 -9.42 4.44 18.20
C ASN A 70 -9.40 4.37 16.66
N TYR A 71 -8.48 3.58 16.11
CA TYR A 71 -8.33 3.36 14.68
C TYR A 71 -9.65 2.93 14.02
N ASP A 72 -10.38 2.03 14.68
CA ASP A 72 -11.66 1.51 14.20
C ASP A 72 -12.76 2.57 14.20
N ASP A 73 -12.70 3.54 15.12
CA ASP A 73 -13.66 4.65 15.18
C ASP A 73 -13.43 5.63 14.02
N ILE A 74 -12.15 5.90 13.70
CA ILE A 74 -11.79 6.71 12.53
C ILE A 74 -12.27 6.02 11.25
N LEU A 75 -11.99 4.72 11.10
CA LEU A 75 -12.44 3.96 9.93
C LEU A 75 -13.96 3.94 9.83
N SER A 76 -14.67 3.65 10.92
CA SER A 76 -16.13 3.64 10.97
C SER A 76 -16.70 5.01 10.59
N ARG A 77 -16.13 6.11 11.09
CA ARG A 77 -16.57 7.47 10.73
C ARG A 77 -16.42 7.73 9.23
N GLU A 78 -15.25 7.42 8.67
CA GLU A 78 -14.95 7.67 7.26
C GLU A 78 -15.65 6.70 6.29
N SER A 79 -16.03 5.51 6.77
CA SER A 79 -16.77 4.49 6.02
C SER A 79 -18.30 4.65 6.12
N GLY A 80 -18.81 5.62 6.89
CA GLY A 80 -20.24 5.84 7.08
C GLY A 80 -20.90 4.88 8.07
N GLY A 81 -20.16 4.44 9.09
CA GLY A 81 -20.62 3.55 10.16
C GLY A 81 -20.35 2.06 9.90
N VAL A 82 -19.68 1.72 8.79
CA VAL A 82 -19.35 0.33 8.47
C VAL A 82 -18.16 -0.09 9.32
N ALA A 83 -18.40 -1.04 10.22
CA ALA A 83 -17.40 -1.55 11.14
C ALA A 83 -16.51 -2.63 10.50
N GLY A 84 -15.29 -2.73 11.00
CA GLY A 84 -14.35 -3.78 10.64
C GLY A 84 -13.45 -3.41 9.46
N ASN A 85 -12.82 -4.44 8.90
CA ASN A 85 -11.86 -4.30 7.81
C ASN A 85 -12.26 -5.24 6.66
N SER A 86 -13.28 -4.82 5.92
CA SER A 86 -13.86 -5.57 4.80
C SER A 86 -13.72 -4.79 3.50
N SER A 87 -13.94 -5.46 2.37
CA SER A 87 -13.99 -4.81 1.06
C SER A 87 -15.08 -3.72 0.97
N GLU A 88 -16.14 -3.82 1.78
CA GLU A 88 -17.17 -2.77 1.87
C GLU A 88 -16.61 -1.49 2.47
N VAL A 89 -15.82 -1.59 3.55
CA VAL A 89 -15.13 -0.45 4.15
C VAL A 89 -14.19 0.20 3.14
N VAL A 90 -13.42 -0.59 2.40
CA VAL A 90 -12.53 -0.07 1.35
C VAL A 90 -13.32 0.71 0.29
N ASN A 91 -14.42 0.16 -0.22
CA ASN A 91 -15.27 0.84 -1.19
C ASN A 91 -15.82 2.16 -0.64
N LYS A 92 -16.23 2.19 0.63
CA LYS A 92 -16.71 3.42 1.27
C LYS A 92 -15.62 4.47 1.44
N LEU A 93 -14.40 4.06 1.75
CA LEU A 93 -13.25 4.97 1.82
C LEU A 93 -12.86 5.53 0.43
N ILE A 94 -13.08 4.76 -0.63
CA ILE A 94 -12.91 5.21 -2.02
C ILE A 94 -14.02 6.22 -2.39
N GLU A 95 -15.28 5.87 -2.14
CA GLU A 95 -16.44 6.75 -2.38
C GLU A 95 -16.32 8.08 -1.61
N SER A 96 -15.80 8.03 -0.38
CA SER A 96 -15.59 9.22 0.43
C SER A 96 -14.31 9.98 0.05
N GLY A 97 -13.48 9.47 -0.86
CA GLY A 97 -12.23 10.09 -1.30
C GLY A 97 -11.13 10.10 -0.23
N VAL A 98 -11.26 9.25 0.78
CA VAL A 98 -10.22 9.03 1.80
C VAL A 98 -9.09 8.18 1.24
N TYR A 99 -9.43 7.17 0.46
CA TYR A 99 -8.48 6.22 -0.11
C TYR A 99 -8.58 6.18 -1.64
N ASN A 100 -7.43 6.12 -2.29
CA ASN A 100 -7.29 6.02 -3.74
C ASN A 100 -6.30 4.88 -4.06
N PRO A 101 -6.78 3.65 -4.26
CA PRO A 101 -5.92 2.51 -4.58
C PRO A 101 -5.31 2.66 -5.99
N PRO A 102 -4.23 1.92 -6.30
CA PRO A 102 -3.54 0.96 -5.44
C PRO A 102 -2.54 1.64 -4.49
N LEU A 103 -2.26 0.97 -3.36
CA LEU A 103 -1.11 1.26 -2.50
C LEU A 103 -0.24 0.00 -2.42
N PHE A 104 1.00 0.12 -2.88
CA PHE A 104 2.02 -0.90 -2.71
C PHE A 104 2.87 -0.54 -1.49
N VAL A 105 3.17 -1.54 -0.66
CA VAL A 105 3.96 -1.35 0.55
C VAL A 105 5.06 -2.41 0.58
N ASP A 106 6.30 -1.95 0.76
CA ASP A 106 7.45 -2.79 1.07
C ASP A 106 7.68 -2.72 2.57
N TRP A 107 7.28 -3.79 3.27
CA TRP A 107 7.37 -3.89 4.73
C TRP A 107 8.81 -4.01 5.23
N ASP A 108 9.71 -4.58 4.44
CA ASP A 108 11.11 -4.80 4.84
C ASP A 108 11.93 -3.51 4.73
N ASN A 109 11.64 -2.69 3.71
CA ASN A 109 12.40 -1.48 3.41
C ASN A 109 11.69 -0.18 3.78
N SER A 110 10.47 -0.27 4.32
CA SER A 110 9.65 0.91 4.66
C SER A 110 9.43 1.82 3.46
N LEU A 111 9.12 1.25 2.29
CA LEU A 111 8.81 1.99 1.07
C LEU A 111 7.34 1.84 0.70
N ILE A 112 6.80 2.85 0.01
CA ILE A 112 5.45 2.80 -0.54
C ILE A 112 5.44 3.34 -1.98
N ALA A 113 4.51 2.82 -2.78
CA ALA A 113 4.27 3.24 -4.15
C ALA A 113 2.76 3.25 -4.47
N VAL A 114 2.37 4.00 -5.49
CA VAL A 114 0.95 4.17 -5.90
C VAL A 114 0.70 3.78 -7.35
N ASP A 115 1.75 3.35 -8.06
CA ASP A 115 1.64 2.88 -9.44
C ASP A 115 2.71 1.81 -9.71
N GLU A 116 2.51 1.07 -10.79
CA GLU A 116 3.39 -0.02 -11.22
C GLU A 116 4.80 0.46 -11.56
N LYS A 117 4.96 1.69 -12.03
CA LYS A 117 6.27 2.24 -12.37
C LYS A 117 7.12 2.36 -11.10
N HIS A 118 6.58 2.97 -10.06
CA HIS A 118 7.28 3.12 -8.78
C HIS A 118 7.45 1.77 -8.05
N LEU A 119 6.51 0.84 -8.21
CA LEU A 119 6.70 -0.55 -7.75
C LEU A 119 7.91 -1.20 -8.42
N ASN A 120 8.02 -1.10 -9.75
CA ASN A 120 9.16 -1.66 -10.49
C ASN A 120 10.49 -1.02 -10.08
N GLU A 121 10.50 0.27 -9.75
CA GLU A 121 11.68 0.95 -9.19
C GLU A 121 12.08 0.42 -7.81
N ILE A 122 11.11 0.05 -6.96
CA ILE A 122 11.37 -0.61 -5.69
C ILE A 122 11.98 -2.00 -5.94
N ILE A 123 11.33 -2.84 -6.74
CA ILE A 123 11.77 -4.21 -7.03
C ILE A 123 13.17 -4.21 -7.67
N ALA A 124 13.43 -3.33 -8.63
CA ALA A 124 14.71 -3.28 -9.36
C ALA A 124 15.93 -3.01 -8.46
N LYS A 125 15.76 -2.29 -7.34
CA LYS A 125 16.85 -2.06 -6.37
C LYS A 125 17.28 -3.33 -5.65
N HIS A 126 16.39 -4.31 -5.53
CA HIS A 126 16.65 -5.57 -4.83
C HIS A 126 17.15 -6.69 -5.74
N THR A 127 16.96 -6.58 -7.05
CA THR A 127 17.48 -7.57 -8.03
C THR A 127 18.94 -7.30 -8.43
N GLN A 128 19.53 -6.16 -8.01
CA GLN A 128 20.91 -5.78 -8.34
C GLN A 128 21.95 -6.06 -7.24
N THR A 129 21.53 -6.65 -6.12
CA THR A 129 22.43 -7.19 -5.06
C THR A 129 22.64 -8.68 -5.23
#